data_AF-A0A7R9GDI9-F1
#
_entry.id   AF-A0A7R9GDI9-F1
#
_cell.length_a   1.000
_cell.length_b   1.000
_cell.length_c   1.000
_cell.angle_alpha   90.00
_cell.angle_beta   90.00
_cell.angle_gamma   90.00
#
_symmetry.space_group_name_H-M   'P 1'
#
loop_
_entity.id
_entity.type
_entity.pdbx_description
1 polymer ?
#
loop_
_entity_poly.entity_id
_entity_poly.type
_entity_poly.pdbx_seq_one_letter_code
_entity_poly.pdbx_strand_id
1 'polypeptide(L)'
;MAQIELLKADDVPEEHREPWILSGYRQCPSSLRSCLLSLFTTCNETANFWTHFLPGVFFLYKTMAALRTSEEPGQLAYVCFLSSLAVFLLTSSFAHALWPIGKQTRDACFFLDYAAMNLYMFGSAAGIYVFFFSPNFYMTTIGKVYVTLAGFLCPASTLVSCLSRFAKGHNLRKITKLGAFAMLYSWTTLPLLYDLTMHGRFSELANEVMHIFILCLGVGIYALHWPECWFPGLFDFLGHSHNWLHCLGALAVHCQYLGLSARKQAHGPSLPGGPERVTAYCNGLLRVFTGVLIANVGIICGCVMLKSRLSHAKLAMNSAERERSFSRRSGRGKVSYCQMNDDFATVAFIFECGTKLDMDMTTICLAASYFHRFSAVAEMSEYDQYMIAATCLYLAAKMEEKAVAARDLINVVQNTLHPDKEVLPLDEVFSACEKSLAHLELHICRMLKFEMVVDTPHKFLLHYLHDMDNWIGSQLWNDLPIPEMCWTLLQDFFFSSNVLKYSPQHVAIAIIYFSLQVYGRELPEDHGSQWMKVLCPTVELEKVWTIIDDLQSVFEKEAALFPSIAD
;
A
#
# COMPACT_ATOMS: atom_id res chain seq x y z
N MET A 1 6.12 -30.04 -9.12
CA MET A 1 5.03 -29.05 -9.04
C MET A 1 5.67 -27.70 -8.79
N ALA A 2 5.29 -26.65 -9.52
CA ALA A 2 5.81 -25.30 -9.26
C ALA A 2 5.41 -24.89 -7.83
N GLN A 3 6.39 -24.76 -6.94
CA GLN A 3 6.17 -24.36 -5.56
C GLN A 3 5.97 -22.84 -5.55
N ILE A 4 4.87 -22.37 -4.96
CA ILE A 4 4.63 -20.93 -4.80
C ILE A 4 5.59 -20.45 -3.72
N GLU A 5 6.43 -19.48 -4.06
CA GLU A 5 7.32 -18.83 -3.10
C GLU A 5 6.50 -17.92 -2.18
N LEU A 6 6.65 -18.11 -0.87
CA LEU A 6 5.98 -17.33 0.16
C LEU A 6 6.98 -16.40 0.84
N LEU A 7 6.55 -15.17 1.08
CA LEU A 7 7.36 -14.09 1.61
C LEU A 7 7.27 -14.03 3.14
N LYS A 8 8.33 -13.50 3.76
CA LYS A 8 8.30 -13.07 5.16
C LYS A 8 7.67 -11.68 5.26
N ALA A 9 7.24 -11.31 6.46
CA ALA A 9 6.64 -10.00 6.71
C ALA A 9 7.55 -8.85 6.28
N ASP A 10 8.87 -8.98 6.47
CA ASP A 10 9.85 -7.94 6.13
C ASP A 10 9.91 -7.64 4.63
N ASP A 11 9.64 -8.63 3.78
CA ASP A 11 9.67 -8.52 2.32
C ASP A 11 8.35 -7.97 1.73
N VAL A 12 7.34 -7.76 2.57
CA VAL A 12 6.00 -7.31 2.18
C VAL A 12 5.80 -5.87 2.62
N PRO A 13 5.16 -4.97 1.83
CA PRO A 13 4.95 -3.60 2.28
C PRO A 13 4.07 -3.55 3.54
N GLU A 14 4.36 -2.63 4.46
CA GLU A 14 3.70 -2.52 5.78
C GLU A 14 2.15 -2.47 5.69
N GLU A 15 1.62 -1.85 4.64
CA GLU A 15 0.17 -1.75 4.40
C GLU A 15 -0.53 -3.11 4.14
N HIS A 16 0.23 -4.18 3.89
CA HIS A 16 -0.23 -5.55 3.64
C HIS A 16 0.10 -6.52 4.78
N ARG A 17 0.86 -6.08 5.79
CA ARG A 17 1.23 -6.92 6.93
C ARG A 17 0.05 -7.03 7.91
N GLU A 18 -0.09 -8.19 8.52
CA GLU A 18 -1.01 -8.44 9.61
C GLU A 18 -0.18 -8.46 10.91
N PRO A 19 -0.65 -7.84 12.00
CA PRO A 19 0.09 -7.85 13.26
C PRO A 19 0.41 -9.29 13.71
N TRP A 20 1.64 -9.51 14.16
CA TRP A 20 2.12 -10.80 14.73
C TRP A 20 2.24 -11.98 13.74
N ILE A 21 1.92 -11.78 12.46
CA ILE A 21 2.13 -12.77 11.40
C ILE A 21 3.48 -12.50 10.73
N LEU A 22 4.40 -13.46 10.79
CA LEU A 22 5.79 -13.25 10.37
C LEU A 22 6.12 -13.82 8.98
N SER A 23 5.31 -14.74 8.48
CA SER A 23 5.55 -15.47 7.22
C SER A 23 4.25 -15.93 6.55
N GLY A 24 4.39 -16.56 5.38
CA GLY A 24 3.27 -17.15 4.65
C GLY A 24 2.54 -16.19 3.72
N TYR A 25 3.10 -15.01 3.47
CA TYR A 25 2.54 -14.02 2.55
C TYR A 25 2.77 -14.39 1.09
N ARG A 26 1.82 -14.03 0.23
CA ARG A 26 1.94 -14.20 -1.23
C ARG A 26 2.64 -12.99 -1.85
N GLN A 27 3.39 -13.22 -2.91
CA GLN A 27 4.02 -12.16 -3.69
C GLN A 27 2.97 -11.20 -4.27
N CYS A 28 3.24 -9.90 -4.23
CA CYS A 28 2.35 -8.87 -4.78
C CYS A 28 3.17 -7.94 -5.70
N PRO A 29 2.82 -7.80 -6.99
CA PRO A 29 1.69 -8.42 -7.68
C PRO A 29 1.90 -9.91 -8.01
N SER A 30 0.80 -10.68 -8.06
CA SER A 30 0.77 -12.10 -8.44
C SER A 30 -0.06 -12.34 -9.71
N SER A 31 0.26 -13.39 -10.47
CA SER A 31 -0.60 -13.83 -11.58
C SER A 31 -1.89 -14.49 -11.06
N LEU A 32 -2.98 -14.42 -11.82
CA LEU A 32 -4.23 -15.12 -11.49
C LEU A 32 -4.01 -16.63 -11.29
N ARG A 33 -3.14 -17.24 -12.09
CA ARG A 33 -2.78 -18.66 -11.98
C ARG A 33 -2.11 -18.95 -10.64
N SER A 34 -1.19 -18.09 -10.20
CA SER A 34 -0.53 -18.22 -8.88
C SER A 34 -1.54 -18.08 -7.75
N CYS A 35 -2.48 -17.14 -7.84
CA CYS A 35 -3.57 -16.98 -6.86
C CYS A 35 -4.44 -18.24 -6.77
N LEU A 36 -4.85 -18.83 -7.89
CA LEU A 36 -5.65 -20.05 -7.90
C LEU A 36 -4.90 -21.28 -7.36
N LEU A 37 -3.62 -21.42 -7.69
CA LEU A 37 -2.77 -22.47 -7.12
C LEU A 37 -2.60 -22.27 -5.60
N SER A 38 -2.53 -21.02 -5.13
CA SER A 38 -2.37 -20.72 -3.69
C SER A 38 -3.55 -21.18 -2.83
N LEU A 39 -4.73 -21.40 -3.42
CA LEU A 39 -5.90 -21.95 -2.71
C LEU A 39 -5.68 -23.39 -2.22
N PHE A 40 -4.73 -24.10 -2.82
CA PHE A 40 -4.39 -25.48 -2.48
C PHE A 40 -2.98 -25.61 -1.88
N THR A 41 -2.29 -24.48 -1.68
CA THR A 41 -0.99 -24.40 -1.02
C THR A 41 -1.19 -23.74 0.34
N THR A 42 -0.44 -24.13 1.36
CA THR A 42 -0.53 -23.52 2.69
C THR A 42 0.05 -22.10 2.67
N CYS A 43 -0.80 -21.08 2.64
CA CYS A 43 -0.45 -19.68 2.86
C CYS A 43 -1.37 -19.07 3.94
N ASN A 44 -1.04 -17.88 4.42
CA ASN A 44 -1.77 -17.18 5.49
C ASN A 44 -3.24 -16.82 5.13
N GLU A 45 -3.63 -17.04 3.87
CA GLU A 45 -4.96 -16.70 3.35
C GLU A 45 -5.76 -17.94 2.89
N THR A 46 -5.12 -19.11 2.85
CA THR A 46 -5.75 -20.36 2.41
C THR A 46 -6.91 -20.75 3.31
N ALA A 47 -6.70 -20.67 4.63
CA ALA A 47 -7.76 -20.94 5.60
C ALA A 47 -8.92 -19.95 5.44
N ASN A 48 -8.62 -18.64 5.34
CA ASN A 48 -9.62 -17.59 5.15
C ASN A 48 -10.51 -17.85 3.93
N PHE A 49 -9.92 -18.28 2.81
CA PHE A 49 -10.68 -18.65 1.61
C PHE A 49 -11.66 -19.79 1.90
N TRP A 50 -11.19 -20.93 2.41
CA TRP A 50 -12.03 -22.13 2.57
C TRP A 50 -13.10 -21.97 3.65
N THR A 51 -12.81 -21.22 4.71
CA THR A 51 -13.78 -20.93 5.78
C THR A 51 -14.97 -20.11 5.30
N HIS A 52 -14.84 -19.38 4.19
CA HIS A 52 -15.94 -18.67 3.53
C HIS A 52 -16.54 -19.45 2.37
N PHE A 53 -15.69 -20.07 1.55
CA PHE A 53 -16.10 -20.73 0.31
C PHE A 53 -17.03 -21.91 0.56
N LEU A 54 -16.70 -22.81 1.50
CA LEU A 54 -17.53 -23.99 1.78
C LEU A 54 -18.92 -23.60 2.33
N PRO A 55 -19.04 -22.72 3.34
CA PRO A 55 -20.35 -22.21 3.75
C PRO A 55 -21.08 -21.46 2.63
N GLY A 56 -20.36 -20.68 1.81
CA GLY A 56 -20.95 -19.96 0.68
C GLY A 56 -21.61 -20.90 -0.34
N VAL A 57 -20.95 -22.00 -0.70
CA VAL A 57 -21.51 -23.04 -1.58
C VAL A 57 -22.71 -23.74 -0.92
N PHE A 58 -22.64 -24.03 0.38
CA PHE A 58 -23.76 -24.60 1.13
C PHE A 58 -24.99 -23.68 1.10
N PHE A 59 -24.82 -22.39 1.37
CA PHE A 59 -25.94 -21.43 1.35
C PHE A 59 -26.44 -21.16 -0.07
N LEU A 60 -25.58 -21.19 -1.08
CA LEU A 60 -26.02 -21.15 -2.48
C LEU A 60 -26.94 -22.34 -2.80
N TYR A 61 -26.57 -23.56 -2.39
CA TYR A 61 -27.44 -24.73 -2.51
C TYR A 61 -28.77 -24.53 -1.78
N LYS A 62 -28.76 -23.98 -0.56
CA LYS A 62 -29.99 -23.67 0.19
C LYS A 62 -30.86 -22.63 -0.50
N THR A 63 -30.27 -21.60 -1.10
CA THR A 63 -30.98 -20.60 -1.92
C THR A 63 -31.64 -21.27 -3.12
N MET A 64 -30.92 -22.11 -3.85
CA MET A 64 -31.46 -22.82 -5.01
C MET A 64 -32.60 -23.78 -4.62
N ALA A 65 -32.49 -24.44 -3.46
CA ALA A 65 -33.57 -25.27 -2.92
C ALA A 65 -34.80 -24.43 -2.55
N ALA A 66 -34.60 -23.27 -1.91
CA ALA A 66 -35.68 -22.35 -1.55
C ALA A 66 -36.36 -21.72 -2.78
N LEU A 67 -35.66 -21.52 -3.89
CA LEU A 67 -36.26 -21.05 -5.14
C LEU A 67 -37.16 -22.10 -5.81
N ARG A 68 -37.02 -23.38 -5.47
CA ARG A 68 -37.81 -24.49 -6.04
C ARG A 68 -39.07 -24.82 -5.24
N THR A 69 -39.19 -24.33 -4.02
CA THR A 69 -40.40 -24.51 -3.20
C THR A 69 -41.49 -23.54 -3.63
N SER A 70 -42.77 -23.96 -3.54
CA SER A 70 -43.93 -23.13 -3.85
C SER A 70 -43.90 -21.77 -3.13
N GLU A 71 -44.47 -20.73 -3.74
CA GLU A 71 -44.53 -19.37 -3.19
C GLU A 71 -45.44 -19.29 -1.95
N GLU A 72 -44.92 -19.70 -0.80
CA GLU A 72 -45.56 -19.47 0.48
C GLU A 72 -45.40 -18.01 0.93
N PRO A 73 -46.35 -17.46 1.72
CA PRO A 73 -46.24 -16.14 2.29
C PRO A 73 -44.92 -15.94 3.05
N GLY A 74 -44.08 -14.99 2.60
CA GLY A 74 -42.77 -14.69 3.19
C GLY A 74 -41.59 -15.42 2.55
N GLN A 75 -41.83 -16.31 1.57
CA GLN A 75 -40.79 -17.04 0.86
C GLN A 75 -39.75 -16.11 0.22
N LEU A 76 -40.18 -15.01 -0.38
CA LEU A 76 -39.28 -14.06 -1.03
C LEU A 76 -38.29 -13.42 -0.04
N ALA A 77 -38.74 -13.03 1.16
CA ALA A 77 -37.85 -12.47 2.17
C ALA A 77 -36.80 -13.51 2.64
N TYR A 78 -37.22 -14.77 2.77
CA TYR A 78 -36.32 -15.87 3.10
C TYR A 78 -35.29 -16.14 1.99
N VAL A 79 -35.71 -16.10 0.72
CA VAL A 79 -34.80 -16.23 -0.43
C VAL A 79 -33.84 -15.05 -0.51
N CYS A 80 -34.29 -13.81 -0.29
CA CYS A 80 -33.42 -12.63 -0.24
C CYS A 80 -32.35 -12.77 0.85
N PHE A 81 -32.72 -13.24 2.04
CA PHE A 81 -31.79 -13.54 3.13
C PHE A 81 -30.73 -14.59 2.74
N LEU A 82 -31.16 -15.74 2.22
CA LEU A 82 -30.23 -16.80 1.81
C LEU A 82 -29.32 -16.36 0.66
N SER A 83 -29.87 -15.58 -0.28
CA SER A 83 -29.13 -15.07 -1.43
C SER A 83 -28.05 -14.08 -1.00
N SER A 84 -28.39 -13.12 -0.14
CA SER A 84 -27.41 -12.14 0.35
C SER A 84 -26.35 -12.76 1.24
N LEU A 85 -26.70 -13.78 2.03
CA LEU A 85 -25.76 -14.58 2.81
C LEU A 85 -24.78 -15.34 1.91
N ALA A 86 -25.27 -16.00 0.85
CA ALA A 86 -24.41 -16.70 -0.10
C ALA A 86 -23.48 -15.73 -0.84
N VAL A 87 -24.00 -14.57 -1.28
CA VAL A 87 -23.20 -13.52 -1.93
C VAL A 87 -22.11 -13.00 -1.01
N PHE A 88 -22.43 -12.71 0.26
CA PHE A 88 -21.46 -12.28 1.26
C PHE A 88 -20.28 -13.26 1.38
N LEU A 89 -20.56 -14.53 1.67
CA LEU A 89 -19.52 -15.54 1.89
C LEU A 89 -18.68 -15.78 0.63
N LEU A 90 -19.32 -15.87 -0.54
CA LEU A 90 -18.59 -16.08 -1.79
C LEU A 90 -17.72 -14.86 -2.15
N THR A 91 -18.25 -13.64 -2.05
CA THR A 91 -17.47 -12.42 -2.32
C THR A 91 -16.29 -12.28 -1.35
N SER A 92 -16.47 -12.61 -0.07
CA SER A 92 -15.38 -12.60 0.92
C SER A 92 -14.30 -13.62 0.57
N SER A 93 -14.68 -14.84 0.17
CA SER A 93 -13.72 -15.85 -0.30
C SER A 93 -12.91 -15.36 -1.51
N PHE A 94 -13.56 -14.76 -2.51
CA PHE A 94 -12.88 -14.22 -3.68
C PHE A 94 -11.97 -13.04 -3.34
N ALA A 95 -12.30 -12.22 -2.34
CA ALA A 95 -11.41 -11.15 -1.89
C ALA A 95 -10.09 -11.71 -1.34
N HIS A 96 -10.14 -12.75 -0.50
CA HIS A 96 -8.95 -13.44 0.00
C HIS A 96 -8.18 -14.18 -1.10
N ALA A 97 -8.86 -14.70 -2.13
CA ALA A 97 -8.21 -15.35 -3.26
C ALA A 97 -7.47 -14.37 -4.19
N LEU A 98 -8.10 -13.24 -4.51
CA LEU A 98 -7.71 -12.39 -5.66
C LEU A 98 -6.94 -11.14 -5.28
N TRP A 99 -6.88 -10.76 -3.99
CA TRP A 99 -6.21 -9.51 -3.60
C TRP A 99 -4.73 -9.41 -4.00
N PRO A 100 -3.92 -10.49 -4.06
CA PRO A 100 -2.51 -10.38 -4.45
C PRO A 100 -2.28 -10.01 -5.91
N ILE A 101 -3.32 -10.02 -6.77
CA ILE A 101 -3.20 -9.71 -8.20
C ILE A 101 -2.64 -8.30 -8.44
N GLY A 102 -3.01 -7.36 -7.59
CA GLY A 102 -2.51 -6.00 -7.66
C GLY A 102 -3.23 -5.06 -6.70
N LYS A 103 -2.65 -3.88 -6.49
CA LYS A 103 -3.15 -2.89 -5.51
C LYS A 103 -4.58 -2.44 -5.79
N GLN A 104 -4.91 -2.19 -7.07
CA GLN A 104 -6.26 -1.79 -7.49
C GLN A 104 -7.28 -2.93 -7.29
N THR A 105 -6.91 -4.15 -7.67
CA THR A 105 -7.75 -5.35 -7.49
C THR A 105 -8.01 -5.62 -6.00
N ARG A 106 -6.98 -5.51 -5.15
CA ARG A 106 -7.11 -5.61 -3.69
C ARG A 106 -8.19 -4.66 -3.17
N ASP A 107 -8.08 -3.38 -3.50
CA ASP A 107 -9.04 -2.37 -3.00
C ASP A 107 -10.47 -2.64 -3.52
N ALA A 108 -10.61 -2.97 -4.81
CA ALA A 108 -11.92 -3.31 -5.39
C ALA A 108 -12.55 -4.56 -4.74
N CYS A 109 -11.77 -5.63 -4.54
CA CYS A 109 -12.22 -6.85 -3.88
C CYS A 109 -12.75 -6.58 -2.47
N PHE A 110 -12.02 -5.80 -1.66
CA PHE A 110 -12.46 -5.49 -0.31
C PHE A 110 -13.64 -4.49 -0.27
N PHE A 111 -13.77 -3.58 -1.24
CA PHE A 111 -14.98 -2.76 -1.35
C PHE A 111 -16.22 -3.60 -1.66
N LEU A 112 -16.07 -4.60 -2.55
CA LEU A 112 -17.14 -5.57 -2.84
C LEU A 112 -17.49 -6.40 -1.60
N ASP A 113 -16.50 -6.86 -0.86
CA ASP A 113 -16.68 -7.63 0.39
C ASP A 113 -17.47 -6.82 1.44
N TYR A 114 -17.10 -5.55 1.67
CA TYR A 114 -17.83 -4.67 2.59
C TYR A 114 -19.29 -4.46 2.17
N ALA A 115 -19.53 -4.25 0.88
CA ALA A 115 -20.89 -4.10 0.37
C ALA A 115 -21.71 -5.40 0.52
N ALA A 116 -21.10 -6.55 0.26
CA ALA A 116 -21.75 -7.85 0.37
C ALA A 116 -22.12 -8.19 1.82
N MET A 117 -21.21 -7.93 2.77
CA MET A 117 -21.49 -8.08 4.21
C MET A 117 -22.65 -7.20 4.69
N ASN A 118 -22.68 -5.92 4.28
CA ASN A 118 -23.77 -5.01 4.63
C ASN A 118 -25.10 -5.38 3.94
N LEU A 119 -25.06 -5.91 2.72
CA LEU A 119 -26.24 -6.42 2.01
C LEU A 119 -26.80 -7.67 2.69
N TYR A 120 -25.93 -8.55 3.20
CA TYR A 120 -26.33 -9.67 4.05
C TYR A 120 -27.08 -9.19 5.30
N MET A 121 -26.54 -8.20 6.03
CA MET A 121 -27.23 -7.63 7.20
C MET A 121 -28.61 -7.06 6.84
N PHE A 122 -28.74 -6.38 5.70
CA PHE A 122 -30.05 -5.92 5.21
C PHE A 122 -31.01 -7.08 4.89
N GLY A 123 -30.53 -8.15 4.24
CA GLY A 123 -31.31 -9.37 4.01
C GLY A 123 -31.75 -10.06 5.31
N SER A 124 -30.87 -10.10 6.31
CA SER A 124 -31.19 -10.55 7.67
C SER A 124 -32.28 -9.69 8.30
N ALA A 125 -32.19 -8.37 8.19
CA ALA A 125 -33.22 -7.46 8.71
C ALA A 125 -34.59 -7.72 8.05
N ALA A 126 -34.62 -7.95 6.73
CA ALA A 126 -35.85 -8.30 6.03
C ALA A 126 -36.42 -9.66 6.50
N GLY A 127 -35.57 -10.66 6.70
CA GLY A 127 -35.97 -11.96 7.27
C GLY A 127 -36.54 -11.83 8.68
N ILE A 128 -35.82 -11.14 9.58
CA ILE A 128 -36.25 -10.87 10.96
C ILE A 128 -37.59 -10.12 10.97
N TYR A 129 -37.74 -9.12 10.11
CA TYR A 129 -38.99 -8.37 9.98
C TYR A 129 -40.17 -9.26 9.59
N VAL A 130 -39.96 -10.33 8.81
CA VAL A 130 -41.06 -11.22 8.39
C VAL A 130 -41.35 -12.31 9.42
N PHE A 131 -40.34 -12.89 10.05
CA PHE A 131 -40.49 -14.13 10.83
C PHE A 131 -40.35 -13.96 12.35
N PHE A 132 -39.70 -12.90 12.83
CA PHE A 132 -39.36 -12.72 14.24
C PHE A 132 -40.08 -11.57 14.95
N PHE A 133 -40.57 -10.56 14.23
CA PHE A 133 -41.22 -9.42 14.86
C PHE A 133 -42.45 -9.84 15.67
N SER A 134 -42.47 -9.45 16.95
CA SER A 134 -43.67 -9.57 17.77
C SER A 134 -44.73 -8.54 17.35
N PRO A 135 -46.03 -8.86 17.49
CA PRO A 135 -47.13 -7.92 17.18
C PRO A 135 -46.98 -6.58 17.90
N ASN A 136 -46.50 -6.61 19.15
CA ASN A 136 -46.25 -5.42 19.96
C ASN A 136 -45.14 -4.54 19.36
N PHE A 137 -44.06 -5.15 18.87
CA PHE A 137 -42.94 -4.41 18.28
C PHE A 137 -43.33 -3.75 16.96
N TYR A 138 -44.16 -4.39 16.11
CA TYR A 138 -44.67 -3.77 14.88
C TYR A 138 -45.42 -2.45 15.11
N MET A 139 -46.10 -2.32 16.25
CA MET A 139 -46.91 -1.14 16.56
C MET A 139 -46.07 0.05 17.02
N THR A 140 -44.84 -0.20 17.47
CA THR A 140 -43.90 0.86 17.85
C THR A 140 -43.48 1.71 16.66
N THR A 141 -43.08 2.97 16.91
CA THR A 141 -42.52 3.85 15.88
C THR A 141 -41.28 3.23 15.24
N ILE A 142 -40.44 2.58 16.05
CA ILE A 142 -39.21 1.90 15.61
C ILE A 142 -39.55 0.74 14.66
N GLY A 143 -40.51 -0.11 15.02
CA GLY A 143 -40.93 -1.24 14.19
C GLY A 143 -41.43 -0.82 12.80
N LYS A 144 -42.15 0.32 12.71
CA LYS A 144 -42.68 0.84 11.45
C LYS A 144 -41.60 1.34 10.48
N VAL A 145 -40.50 1.87 10.99
CA VAL A 145 -39.39 2.42 10.18
C VAL A 145 -38.23 1.44 10.00
N TYR A 146 -38.29 0.27 10.65
CA TYR A 146 -37.17 -0.67 10.79
C TYR A 146 -36.48 -1.05 9.46
N VAL A 147 -37.25 -1.57 8.49
CA VAL A 147 -36.73 -2.03 7.20
C VAL A 147 -36.27 -0.85 6.36
N THR A 148 -37.02 0.26 6.38
CA THR A 148 -36.68 1.47 5.64
C THR A 148 -35.35 2.04 6.14
N LEU A 149 -35.17 2.17 7.46
CA LEU A 149 -33.91 2.66 8.03
C LEU A 149 -32.78 1.67 7.79
N ALA A 150 -33.01 0.36 7.87
CA ALA A 150 -32.01 -0.64 7.49
C ALA A 150 -31.57 -0.50 6.02
N GLY A 151 -32.49 -0.15 5.13
CA GLY A 151 -32.22 0.13 3.71
C GLY A 151 -31.34 1.37 3.49
N PHE A 152 -31.40 2.38 4.37
CA PHE A 152 -30.51 3.54 4.33
C PHE A 152 -29.17 3.28 5.06
N LEU A 153 -29.21 2.58 6.19
CA LEU A 153 -28.02 2.25 6.97
C LEU A 153 -27.10 1.27 6.24
N CYS A 154 -27.63 0.41 5.37
CA CYS A 154 -26.82 -0.50 4.55
C CYS A 154 -25.81 0.24 3.64
N PRO A 155 -26.23 1.10 2.69
CA PRO A 155 -25.29 1.86 1.86
C PRO A 155 -24.47 2.86 2.67
N ALA A 156 -25.01 3.45 3.74
CA ALA A 156 -24.23 4.32 4.62
C ALA A 156 -23.07 3.57 5.30
N SER A 157 -23.33 2.37 5.83
CA SER A 157 -22.31 1.48 6.40
C SER A 157 -21.29 1.07 5.35
N THR A 158 -21.73 0.74 4.12
CA THR A 158 -20.82 0.44 2.99
C THR A 158 -19.91 1.63 2.69
N LEU A 159 -20.46 2.85 2.62
CA LEU A 159 -19.68 4.06 2.36
C LEU A 159 -18.62 4.28 3.45
N VAL A 160 -19.00 4.24 4.73
CA VAL A 160 -18.06 4.42 5.85
C VAL A 160 -16.98 3.32 5.85
N SER A 161 -17.36 2.07 5.56
CA SER A 161 -16.44 0.94 5.45
C SER A 161 -15.45 1.13 4.30
N CYS A 162 -15.91 1.60 3.14
CA CYS A 162 -15.04 1.92 2.01
C CYS A 162 -14.11 3.10 2.32
N LEU A 163 -14.64 4.17 2.94
CA LEU A 163 -13.87 5.34 3.36
C LEU A 163 -12.77 5.01 4.38
N SER A 164 -12.96 3.95 5.20
CA SER A 164 -11.92 3.48 6.12
C SER A 164 -10.60 3.12 5.41
N ARG A 165 -10.64 2.70 4.14
CA ARG A 165 -9.43 2.38 3.34
C ARG A 165 -8.68 3.62 2.82
N PHE A 166 -9.24 4.81 3.01
CA PHE A 166 -8.60 6.09 2.75
C PHE A 166 -7.97 6.71 4.02
N ALA A 167 -8.31 6.19 5.21
CA ALA A 167 -7.76 6.65 6.46
C ALA A 167 -6.27 6.27 6.59
N LYS A 168 -5.46 7.19 7.10
CA LYS A 168 -4.06 6.94 7.48
C LYS A 168 -4.03 6.27 8.86
N GLY A 169 -3.24 5.21 9.00
CA GLY A 169 -3.06 4.48 10.26
C GLY A 169 -3.91 3.21 10.39
N HIS A 170 -3.27 2.13 10.83
CA HIS A 170 -3.88 0.80 10.97
C HIS A 170 -5.09 0.78 11.92
N ASN A 171 -4.95 1.41 13.09
CA ASN A 171 -5.97 1.41 14.14
C ASN A 171 -7.22 2.20 13.74
N LEU A 172 -7.05 3.36 13.11
CA LEU A 172 -8.17 4.17 12.64
C LEU A 172 -8.99 3.42 11.58
N ARG A 173 -8.32 2.79 10.60
CA ARG A 173 -8.95 1.91 9.61
C ARG A 173 -9.74 0.78 10.28
N LYS A 174 -9.15 0.09 11.28
CA LYS A 174 -9.79 -1.02 12.01
C LYS A 174 -11.04 -0.53 12.76
N ILE A 175 -10.93 0.56 13.52
CA ILE A 175 -12.02 1.11 14.34
C ILE A 175 -13.17 1.61 13.48
N THR A 176 -12.89 2.42 12.44
CA THR A 176 -13.93 2.95 11.54
C THR A 176 -14.69 1.84 10.84
N LYS A 177 -13.98 0.82 10.34
CA LYS A 177 -14.59 -0.35 9.69
C LYS A 177 -15.47 -1.14 10.66
N LEU A 178 -14.93 -1.50 11.83
CA LEU A 178 -15.66 -2.29 12.82
C LEU A 178 -16.88 -1.54 13.36
N GLY A 179 -16.75 -0.22 13.59
CA GLY A 179 -17.84 0.65 14.02
C GLY A 179 -18.98 0.72 12.99
N ALA A 180 -18.66 0.80 11.70
CA ALA A 180 -19.67 0.79 10.63
C ALA A 180 -20.50 -0.51 10.65
N PHE A 181 -19.83 -1.66 10.72
CA PHE A 181 -20.49 -2.95 10.82
C PHE A 181 -21.31 -3.12 12.11
N ALA A 182 -20.76 -2.68 13.25
CA ALA A 182 -21.45 -2.76 14.53
C ALA A 182 -22.71 -1.90 14.56
N MET A 183 -22.72 -0.73 13.92
CA MET A 183 -23.89 0.15 13.83
C MET A 183 -25.06 -0.54 13.12
N LEU A 184 -24.83 -1.07 11.92
CA LEU A 184 -25.88 -1.76 11.16
C LEU A 184 -26.31 -3.04 11.87
N TYR A 185 -25.37 -3.83 12.38
CA TYR A 185 -25.67 -5.06 13.12
C TYR A 185 -26.55 -4.81 14.36
N SER A 186 -26.22 -3.78 15.14
CA SER A 186 -26.99 -3.40 16.33
C SER A 186 -28.43 -3.04 15.97
N TRP A 187 -28.63 -2.33 14.85
CA TRP A 187 -29.98 -2.06 14.34
C TRP A 187 -30.71 -3.36 14.00
N THR A 188 -30.07 -4.27 13.26
CA THR A 188 -30.72 -5.52 12.82
C THR A 188 -31.07 -6.48 13.96
N THR A 189 -30.38 -6.37 15.10
CA THR A 189 -30.58 -7.24 16.27
C THR A 189 -31.59 -6.66 17.27
N LEU A 190 -31.96 -5.39 17.12
CA LEU A 190 -32.86 -4.67 18.05
C LEU A 190 -34.19 -5.39 18.35
N PRO A 191 -34.91 -5.96 17.36
CA PRO A 191 -36.18 -6.67 17.61
C PRO A 191 -35.99 -7.92 18.49
N LEU A 192 -34.87 -8.62 18.31
CA LEU A 192 -34.53 -9.81 19.10
C LEU A 192 -34.24 -9.42 20.55
N LEU A 193 -33.51 -8.32 20.75
CA LEU A 193 -33.24 -7.78 22.09
C LEU A 193 -34.52 -7.32 22.80
N TYR A 194 -35.44 -6.69 22.07
CA TYR A 194 -36.74 -6.32 22.61
C TYR A 194 -37.53 -7.55 23.09
N ASP A 195 -37.60 -8.60 22.27
CA ASP A 195 -38.35 -9.81 22.64
C ASP A 195 -37.69 -10.58 23.80
N LEU A 196 -36.36 -10.63 23.86
CA LEU A 196 -35.62 -11.23 24.98
C LEU A 196 -35.87 -10.46 26.29
N THR A 197 -35.82 -9.13 26.25
CA THR A 197 -35.95 -8.29 27.45
C THR A 197 -37.38 -8.18 27.95
N MET A 198 -38.36 -8.08 27.04
CA MET A 198 -39.76 -7.87 27.41
C MET A 198 -40.52 -9.17 27.67
N HIS A 199 -40.17 -10.26 26.99
CA HIS A 199 -40.94 -11.51 27.04
C HIS A 199 -40.13 -12.72 27.53
N GLY A 200 -38.82 -12.59 27.77
CA GLY A 200 -38.01 -13.66 28.36
C GLY A 200 -37.88 -14.93 27.51
N ARG A 201 -37.99 -14.82 26.17
CA ARG A 201 -38.07 -15.95 25.22
C ARG A 201 -36.71 -16.62 24.92
N PHE A 202 -35.89 -16.86 25.93
CA PHE A 202 -34.52 -17.38 25.76
C PHE A 202 -34.45 -18.76 25.09
N SER A 203 -35.34 -19.69 25.46
CA SER A 203 -35.37 -21.04 24.89
C SER A 203 -35.79 -21.04 23.42
N GLU A 204 -36.77 -20.21 23.05
CA GLU A 204 -37.28 -20.09 21.68
C GLU A 204 -36.32 -19.34 20.75
N LEU A 205 -35.49 -18.45 21.31
CA LEU A 205 -34.49 -17.65 20.60
C LEU A 205 -33.07 -18.20 20.76
N ALA A 206 -32.91 -19.45 21.19
CA ALA A 206 -31.60 -20.04 21.50
C ALA A 206 -30.60 -19.92 20.33
N ASN A 207 -31.04 -20.18 19.09
CA ASN A 207 -30.19 -20.04 17.91
C ASN A 207 -29.71 -18.60 17.67
N GLU A 208 -30.56 -17.60 17.93
CA GLU A 208 -30.22 -16.18 17.76
C GLU A 208 -29.30 -15.70 18.89
N VAL A 209 -29.52 -16.17 20.12
CA VAL A 209 -28.61 -15.90 21.25
C VAL A 209 -27.24 -16.52 20.97
N MET A 210 -27.19 -17.75 20.44
CA MET A 210 -25.95 -18.40 20.03
C MET A 210 -25.28 -17.65 18.88
N HIS A 211 -26.03 -17.16 17.88
CA HIS A 211 -25.49 -16.32 16.81
C HIS A 211 -24.76 -15.10 17.38
N ILE A 212 -25.43 -14.34 18.27
CA ILE A 212 -24.85 -13.15 18.90
C ILE A 212 -23.59 -13.52 19.70
N PHE A 213 -23.66 -14.56 20.52
CA PHE A 213 -22.53 -15.01 21.35
C PHE A 213 -21.31 -15.40 20.51
N ILE A 214 -21.50 -16.24 19.49
CA ILE A 214 -20.42 -16.73 18.62
C ILE A 214 -19.81 -15.57 17.83
N LEU A 215 -20.63 -14.64 17.33
CA LEU A 215 -20.14 -13.46 16.62
C LEU A 215 -19.31 -12.56 17.54
N CYS A 216 -19.80 -12.26 18.75
CA CYS A 216 -19.07 -11.46 19.74
C CYS A 216 -17.75 -12.13 20.13
N LEU A 217 -17.73 -13.45 20.29
CA LEU A 217 -16.52 -14.22 20.56
C LEU A 217 -15.51 -14.08 19.42
N GLY A 218 -15.93 -14.27 18.17
CA GLY A 218 -15.05 -14.14 17.00
C GLY A 218 -14.48 -12.73 16.83
N VAL A 219 -15.32 -11.70 17.00
CA VAL A 219 -14.88 -10.29 16.97
C VAL A 219 -13.90 -10.00 18.11
N GLY A 220 -14.14 -10.54 19.31
CA GLY A 220 -13.25 -10.40 20.46
C GLY A 220 -11.87 -11.02 20.21
N ILE A 221 -11.83 -12.25 19.69
CA ILE A 221 -10.59 -12.96 19.33
C ILE A 221 -9.79 -12.13 18.31
N TYR A 222 -10.45 -11.63 17.25
CA TYR A 222 -9.83 -10.78 16.23
C TYR A 222 -9.38 -9.40 16.74
N ALA A 223 -10.11 -8.81 17.68
CA ALA A 223 -9.72 -7.55 18.29
C ALA A 223 -8.44 -7.70 19.11
N LEU A 224 -8.32 -8.81 19.84
CA LEU A 224 -7.20 -9.14 20.73
C LEU A 224 -5.98 -9.75 20.00
N HIS A 225 -6.10 -10.09 18.71
CA HIS A 225 -5.08 -10.82 17.94
C HIS A 225 -4.67 -12.13 18.62
N TRP A 226 -5.63 -12.82 19.23
CA TRP A 226 -5.39 -14.10 19.89
C TRP A 226 -5.61 -15.25 18.90
N PRO A 227 -4.77 -16.30 18.87
CA PRO A 227 -3.62 -16.57 19.75
C PRO A 227 -2.26 -16.04 19.26
N GLU A 228 -2.17 -15.43 18.08
CA GLU A 228 -0.89 -15.05 17.46
C GLU A 228 -0.08 -14.02 18.26
N CYS A 229 -0.73 -13.19 19.06
CA CYS A 229 -0.05 -12.25 19.96
C CYS A 229 0.73 -12.95 21.10
N TRP A 230 0.34 -14.16 21.48
CA TRP A 230 1.04 -14.96 22.50
C TRP A 230 2.15 -15.83 21.92
N PHE A 231 2.00 -16.24 20.66
CA PHE A 231 2.97 -17.10 19.98
C PHE A 231 3.22 -16.61 18.55
N PRO A 232 3.95 -15.49 18.37
CA PRO A 232 4.25 -14.96 17.04
C PRO A 232 4.99 -15.99 16.18
N GLY A 233 4.61 -16.12 14.91
CA GLY A 233 5.19 -17.09 13.97
C GLY A 233 4.54 -18.49 14.00
N LEU A 234 3.94 -18.92 15.12
CA LEU A 234 3.36 -20.26 15.24
C LEU A 234 2.06 -20.41 14.45
N PHE A 235 1.28 -19.33 14.37
CA PHE A 235 -0.05 -19.30 13.76
C PHE A 235 -0.07 -18.61 12.39
N ASP A 236 1.09 -18.44 11.75
CA ASP A 236 1.24 -17.70 10.49
C ASP A 236 0.38 -18.26 9.33
N PHE A 237 0.17 -19.58 9.30
CA PHE A 237 -0.53 -20.25 8.20
C PHE A 237 -1.96 -20.66 8.54
N LEU A 238 -2.22 -21.01 9.81
CA LEU A 238 -3.49 -21.54 10.26
C LEU A 238 -3.68 -21.25 11.76
N GLY A 239 -4.90 -20.89 12.14
CA GLY A 239 -5.31 -20.76 13.54
C GLY A 239 -5.03 -19.39 14.17
N HIS A 240 -4.61 -18.40 13.38
CA HIS A 240 -4.56 -17.01 13.84
C HIS A 240 -5.96 -16.39 13.95
N SER A 241 -6.07 -15.25 14.63
CA SER A 241 -7.32 -14.61 15.01
C SER A 241 -8.25 -14.31 13.83
N HIS A 242 -7.70 -14.00 12.67
CA HIS A 242 -8.46 -13.78 11.44
C HIS A 242 -9.12 -15.07 10.95
N ASN A 243 -8.44 -16.23 11.02
CA ASN A 243 -9.08 -17.51 10.68
C ASN A 243 -10.22 -17.81 11.65
N TRP A 244 -10.01 -17.57 12.95
CA TRP A 244 -11.05 -17.75 13.96
C TRP A 244 -12.26 -16.84 13.73
N LEU A 245 -12.04 -15.57 13.34
CA LEU A 245 -13.11 -14.65 12.98
C LEU A 245 -14.00 -15.25 11.88
N HIS A 246 -13.39 -15.81 10.83
CA HIS A 246 -14.12 -16.37 9.70
C HIS A 246 -14.81 -17.69 10.04
N CYS A 247 -14.13 -18.60 10.75
CA CYS A 247 -14.73 -19.84 11.25
C CYS A 247 -15.95 -19.58 12.13
N LEU A 248 -15.81 -18.70 13.13
CA LEU A 248 -16.88 -18.36 14.05
C LEU A 248 -17.96 -17.54 13.35
N GLY A 249 -17.61 -16.65 12.41
CA GLY A 249 -18.56 -15.95 11.56
C GLY A 249 -19.42 -16.89 10.74
N ALA A 250 -18.83 -17.90 10.09
CA ALA A 250 -19.54 -18.93 9.35
C ALA A 250 -20.48 -19.76 10.25
N LEU A 251 -20.04 -20.09 11.46
CA LEU A 251 -20.88 -20.78 12.44
C LEU A 251 -22.03 -19.89 12.94
N ALA A 252 -21.76 -18.61 13.19
CA ALA A 252 -22.77 -17.66 13.63
C ALA A 252 -23.87 -17.52 12.57
N VAL A 253 -23.54 -17.27 11.30
CA VAL A 253 -24.56 -17.17 10.23
C VAL A 253 -25.32 -18.48 10.03
N HIS A 254 -24.70 -19.62 10.32
CA HIS A 254 -25.39 -20.91 10.35
C HIS A 254 -26.41 -21.00 11.48
N CYS A 255 -26.08 -20.55 12.70
CA CYS A 255 -27.06 -20.45 13.79
C CYS A 255 -28.25 -19.57 13.42
N GLN A 256 -28.02 -18.39 12.81
CA GLN A 256 -29.10 -17.51 12.35
C GLN A 256 -29.96 -18.18 11.28
N TYR A 257 -29.34 -18.91 10.34
CA TYR A 257 -30.08 -19.71 9.36
C TYR A 257 -30.99 -20.75 10.03
N LEU A 258 -30.49 -21.47 11.04
CA LEU A 258 -31.28 -22.45 11.78
C LEU A 258 -32.45 -21.79 12.53
N GLY A 259 -32.21 -20.63 13.16
CA GLY A 259 -33.23 -19.84 13.83
C GLY A 259 -34.35 -19.42 12.88
N LEU A 260 -34.00 -18.75 11.77
CA LEU A 260 -34.96 -18.28 10.78
C LEU A 260 -35.73 -19.43 10.11
N SER A 261 -35.04 -20.53 9.80
CA SER A 261 -35.64 -21.73 9.19
C SER A 261 -36.65 -22.40 10.12
N ALA A 262 -36.27 -22.60 11.39
CA ALA A 262 -37.16 -23.19 12.40
C ALA A 262 -38.38 -22.30 12.63
N ARG A 263 -38.19 -20.98 12.69
CA ARG A 263 -39.28 -20.01 12.88
C ARG A 263 -40.26 -20.03 11.72
N LYS A 264 -39.74 -20.02 10.48
CA LYS A 264 -40.54 -20.13 9.26
C LYS A 264 -41.40 -21.41 9.27
N GLN A 265 -40.80 -22.56 9.60
CA GLN A 265 -41.51 -23.85 9.62
C GLN A 265 -42.57 -23.93 10.73
N ALA A 266 -42.26 -23.43 11.93
CA ALA A 266 -43.14 -23.60 13.09
C ALA A 266 -44.28 -22.57 13.15
N HIS A 267 -44.06 -21.33 12.67
CA HIS A 267 -45.00 -20.23 12.90
C HIS A 267 -45.41 -19.47 11.61
N GLY A 268 -44.73 -19.70 10.48
CA GLY A 268 -44.95 -18.91 9.28
C GLY A 268 -44.59 -17.42 9.46
N PRO A 269 -45.03 -16.53 8.54
CA PRO A 269 -44.79 -15.09 8.66
C PRO A 269 -45.58 -14.48 9.83
N SER A 270 -44.92 -13.64 10.61
CA SER A 270 -45.48 -12.97 11.81
C SER A 270 -46.13 -11.62 11.51
N LEU A 271 -46.21 -11.18 10.24
CA LEU A 271 -46.78 -9.87 9.89
C LEU A 271 -48.29 -9.81 10.22
N PRO A 272 -48.75 -8.75 10.92
CA PRO A 272 -50.18 -8.53 11.16
C PRO A 272 -50.90 -8.12 9.87
N GLY A 273 -52.05 -8.72 9.57
CA GLY A 273 -52.86 -8.39 8.37
C GLY A 273 -52.92 -9.48 7.29
N GLY A 274 -52.48 -10.70 7.60
CA GLY A 274 -52.69 -11.87 6.74
C GLY A 274 -51.75 -11.96 5.52
N PRO A 275 -51.93 -12.97 4.67
CA PRO A 275 -51.01 -13.30 3.57
C PRO A 275 -50.89 -12.19 2.51
N GLU A 276 -51.97 -11.44 2.25
CA GLU A 276 -51.95 -10.35 1.26
C GLU A 276 -50.97 -9.23 1.63
N ARG A 277 -50.91 -8.84 2.91
CA ARG A 277 -49.97 -7.82 3.39
C ARG A 277 -48.53 -8.31 3.34
N VAL A 278 -48.31 -9.61 3.61
CA VAL A 278 -46.99 -10.25 3.48
C VAL A 278 -46.53 -10.20 2.02
N THR A 279 -47.40 -10.54 1.08
CA THR A 279 -47.10 -10.50 -0.36
C THR A 279 -46.83 -9.07 -0.84
N ALA A 280 -47.64 -8.09 -0.42
CA ALA A 280 -47.42 -6.68 -0.73
C ALA A 280 -46.07 -6.15 -0.19
N TYR A 281 -45.72 -6.52 1.05
CA TYR A 281 -44.42 -6.20 1.64
C TYR A 281 -43.28 -6.85 0.84
N CYS A 282 -43.39 -8.14 0.52
CA CYS A 282 -42.38 -8.87 -0.28
C CYS A 282 -42.17 -8.22 -1.66
N ASN A 283 -43.25 -7.82 -2.34
CA ASN A 283 -43.17 -7.12 -3.63
C ASN A 283 -42.49 -5.75 -3.51
N GLY A 284 -42.73 -5.02 -2.42
CA GLY A 284 -42.03 -3.76 -2.11
C GLY A 284 -40.56 -4.00 -1.75
N LEU A 285 -40.26 -5.07 -1.02
CA LEU A 285 -38.92 -5.45 -0.58
C LEU A 285 -37.98 -5.64 -1.75
N LEU A 286 -38.41 -6.29 -2.85
CA LEU A 286 -37.57 -6.47 -4.04
C LEU A 286 -37.12 -5.13 -4.64
N ARG A 287 -37.99 -4.12 -4.65
CA ARG A 287 -37.64 -2.78 -5.15
C ARG A 287 -36.61 -2.10 -4.25
N VAL A 288 -36.79 -2.22 -2.93
CA VAL A 288 -35.83 -1.68 -1.95
C VAL A 288 -34.49 -2.41 -2.07
N PHE A 289 -34.49 -3.74 -2.20
CA PHE A 289 -33.30 -4.55 -2.37
C PHE A 289 -32.50 -4.15 -3.61
N THR A 290 -33.19 -3.95 -4.73
CA THR A 290 -32.59 -3.45 -5.98
C THR A 290 -32.03 -2.04 -5.80
N GLY A 291 -32.76 -1.14 -5.12
CA GLY A 291 -32.28 0.20 -4.81
C GLY A 291 -31.00 0.22 -3.96
N VAL A 292 -30.96 -0.61 -2.91
CA VAL A 292 -29.78 -0.80 -2.04
C VAL A 292 -28.60 -1.35 -2.84
N LEU A 293 -28.84 -2.33 -3.71
CA LEU A 293 -27.81 -2.90 -4.58
C LEU A 293 -27.22 -1.84 -5.52
N ILE A 294 -28.07 -1.04 -6.18
CA ILE A 294 -27.63 0.05 -7.06
C ILE A 294 -26.81 1.09 -6.26
N ALA A 295 -27.26 1.46 -5.07
CA ALA A 295 -26.54 2.41 -4.21
C ALA A 295 -25.14 1.87 -3.83
N ASN A 296 -25.05 0.60 -3.41
CA ASN A 296 -23.77 -0.04 -3.09
C ASN A 296 -22.83 -0.10 -4.31
N VAL A 297 -23.34 -0.46 -5.50
CA VAL A 297 -22.55 -0.45 -6.74
C VAL A 297 -22.04 0.96 -7.05
N GLY A 298 -22.89 1.99 -6.91
CA GLY A 298 -22.48 3.38 -7.08
C GLY A 298 -21.35 3.81 -6.13
N ILE A 299 -21.44 3.42 -4.85
CA ILE A 299 -20.41 3.68 -3.84
C ILE A 299 -19.09 2.99 -4.21
N ILE A 300 -19.14 1.71 -4.58
CA ILE A 300 -17.95 0.92 -4.96
C ILE A 300 -17.26 1.56 -6.17
N CYS A 301 -18.02 1.84 -7.24
CA CYS A 301 -17.50 2.50 -8.44
C CYS A 301 -16.87 3.86 -8.10
N GLY A 302 -17.55 4.68 -7.29
CA GLY A 302 -17.04 5.98 -6.85
C GLY A 302 -15.72 5.86 -6.07
N CYS A 303 -15.63 4.93 -5.13
CA CYS A 303 -14.41 4.69 -4.34
C CYS A 303 -13.24 4.16 -5.18
N VAL A 304 -13.50 3.23 -6.11
CA VAL A 304 -12.47 2.73 -7.05
C VAL A 304 -11.96 3.86 -7.94
N MET A 305 -12.87 4.65 -8.52
CA MET A 305 -12.49 5.80 -9.36
C MET A 305 -11.71 6.84 -8.58
N LEU A 306 -12.10 7.14 -7.34
CA LEU A 306 -11.41 8.10 -6.48
C LEU A 306 -9.99 7.63 -6.15
N LYS A 307 -9.81 6.35 -5.77
CA LYS A 307 -8.47 5.79 -5.54
C LYS A 307 -7.61 5.80 -6.80
N SER A 308 -8.18 5.47 -7.96
CA SER A 308 -7.47 5.56 -9.23
C SER A 308 -7.01 6.99 -9.52
N ARG A 309 -7.90 7.98 -9.36
CA ARG A 309 -7.56 9.40 -9.53
C ARG A 309 -6.48 9.88 -8.56
N LEU A 310 -6.54 9.50 -7.29
CA LEU A 310 -5.52 9.83 -6.30
C LEU A 310 -4.16 9.20 -6.65
N SER A 311 -4.16 7.97 -7.15
CA SER A 311 -2.93 7.31 -7.63
C SER A 311 -2.34 8.02 -8.83
N HIS A 312 -3.16 8.39 -9.81
CA HIS A 312 -2.73 9.16 -10.98
C HIS A 312 -2.25 10.56 -10.60
N ALA A 313 -2.94 11.25 -9.69
CA ALA A 313 -2.53 12.55 -9.18
C ALA A 313 -1.18 12.47 -8.44
N LYS A 314 -0.96 11.42 -7.64
CA LYS A 314 0.33 11.18 -6.98
C LYS A 314 1.46 10.92 -7.99
N LEU A 315 1.20 10.10 -9.01
CA LEU A 315 2.15 9.87 -10.10
C LEU A 315 2.44 11.16 -10.88
N ALA A 316 1.42 11.97 -11.16
CA ALA A 316 1.55 13.25 -11.86
C ALA A 316 2.27 14.30 -11.01
N MET A 317 2.06 14.32 -9.68
CA MET A 317 2.82 15.17 -8.77
C MET A 317 4.28 14.74 -8.72
N ASN A 318 4.57 13.45 -8.58
CA ASN A 318 5.93 12.93 -8.61
C ASN A 318 6.62 13.21 -9.95
N SER A 319 5.90 13.09 -11.08
CA SER A 319 6.45 13.43 -12.40
C SER A 319 6.64 14.93 -12.55
N ALA A 320 5.72 15.76 -12.05
CA ALA A 320 5.85 17.22 -12.07
C ALA A 320 6.95 17.72 -11.12
N GLU A 321 7.16 17.07 -9.98
CA GLU A 321 8.30 17.32 -9.09
C GLU A 321 9.61 16.89 -9.76
N ARG A 322 9.63 15.73 -10.44
CA ARG A 322 10.76 15.28 -11.25
C ARG A 322 11.03 16.27 -12.39
N GLU A 323 10.00 16.75 -13.10
CA GLU A 323 10.11 17.77 -14.15
C GLU A 323 10.50 19.16 -13.60
N ARG A 324 10.07 19.54 -12.39
CA ARG A 324 10.51 20.77 -11.72
C ARG A 324 11.95 20.68 -11.23
N SER A 325 12.38 19.51 -10.76
CA SER A 325 13.78 19.24 -10.46
C SER A 325 14.62 19.26 -11.73
N PHE A 326 14.08 18.73 -12.83
CA PHE A 326 14.67 18.77 -14.16
C PHE A 326 14.70 20.19 -14.70
N SER A 327 13.65 21.01 -14.56
CA SER A 327 13.61 22.38 -15.09
C SER A 327 14.46 23.35 -14.27
N ARG A 328 14.58 23.15 -12.95
CA ARG A 328 15.58 23.84 -12.12
C ARG A 328 17.01 23.54 -12.57
N ARG A 329 17.27 22.33 -13.09
CA ARG A 329 18.58 21.93 -13.64
C ARG A 329 18.77 22.30 -15.12
N SER A 330 17.72 22.23 -15.94
CA SER A 330 17.70 22.51 -17.37
C SER A 330 17.55 24.00 -17.69
N GLY A 331 17.16 24.83 -16.72
CA GLY A 331 17.21 26.28 -16.81
C GLY A 331 18.62 26.86 -16.66
N ARG A 332 19.63 26.00 -16.44
CA ARG A 332 21.05 26.36 -16.49
C ARG A 332 21.51 26.33 -17.95
N GLY A 333 22.31 27.30 -18.38
CA GLY A 333 22.73 27.43 -19.78
C GLY A 333 23.31 26.14 -20.35
N LYS A 334 23.18 25.93 -21.68
CA LYS A 334 23.77 24.76 -22.36
C LYS A 334 25.30 24.73 -22.11
N VAL A 335 25.78 23.72 -21.39
CA VAL A 335 27.21 23.52 -21.14
C VAL A 335 27.85 22.75 -22.30
N SER A 336 28.95 23.27 -22.84
CA SER A 336 29.74 22.57 -23.86
C SER A 336 30.82 21.72 -23.19
N TYR A 337 30.46 20.50 -22.78
CA TYR A 337 31.38 19.56 -22.14
C TYR A 337 32.62 19.26 -23.00
N CYS A 338 32.49 19.25 -24.34
CA CYS A 338 33.60 18.99 -25.25
C CYS A 338 34.82 19.93 -25.11
N GLN A 339 34.67 21.07 -24.42
CA GLN A 339 35.74 22.07 -24.22
C GLN A 339 36.31 22.05 -22.80
N MET A 340 35.83 21.14 -21.95
CA MET A 340 36.13 21.08 -20.52
C MET A 340 36.83 19.75 -20.19
N ASN A 341 37.94 19.83 -19.45
CA ASN A 341 38.74 18.69 -19.01
C ASN A 341 38.89 18.62 -17.48
N ASP A 342 37.93 19.18 -16.76
CA ASP A 342 37.88 19.12 -15.30
C ASP A 342 36.98 17.99 -14.80
N ASP A 343 37.38 17.41 -13.66
CA ASP A 343 36.63 16.34 -13.00
C ASP A 343 35.19 16.78 -12.65
N PHE A 344 35.01 18.06 -12.31
CA PHE A 344 33.70 18.60 -11.92
C PHE A 344 32.72 18.62 -13.11
N ALA A 345 33.14 19.11 -14.28
CA ALA A 345 32.35 19.04 -15.51
C ALA A 345 32.08 17.59 -15.94
N THR A 346 33.04 16.69 -15.76
CA THR A 346 32.85 15.27 -16.08
C THR A 346 31.80 14.62 -15.18
N VAL A 347 31.77 14.95 -13.88
CA VAL A 347 30.71 14.48 -12.99
C VAL A 347 29.37 15.14 -13.31
N ALA A 348 29.34 16.44 -13.64
CA ALA A 348 28.13 17.09 -14.12
C ALA A 348 27.54 16.39 -15.36
N PHE A 349 28.42 15.96 -16.28
CA PHE A 349 28.05 15.15 -17.43
C PHE A 349 27.44 13.78 -17.04
N ILE A 350 27.98 13.09 -16.03
CA ILE A 350 27.40 11.84 -15.49
C ILE A 350 25.98 12.09 -14.99
N PHE A 351 25.77 13.17 -14.22
CA PHE A 351 24.45 13.52 -13.68
C PHE A 351 23.45 13.86 -14.78
N GLU A 352 23.85 14.61 -15.80
CA GLU A 352 22.99 14.94 -16.94
C GLU A 352 22.62 13.70 -17.76
N CYS A 353 23.60 12.85 -18.09
CA CYS A 353 23.36 11.62 -18.84
C CYS A 353 22.48 10.63 -18.06
N GLY A 354 22.78 10.41 -16.78
CA GLY A 354 21.98 9.55 -15.90
C GLY A 354 20.54 10.02 -15.78
N THR A 355 20.33 11.34 -15.69
CA THR A 355 18.97 11.91 -15.65
C THR A 355 18.24 11.71 -16.98
N LYS A 356 18.90 11.92 -18.12
CA LYS A 356 18.32 11.67 -19.46
C LYS A 356 17.98 10.20 -19.71
N LEU A 357 18.70 9.27 -19.06
CA LEU A 357 18.45 7.82 -19.11
C LEU A 357 17.38 7.34 -18.10
N ASP A 358 16.73 8.27 -17.39
CA ASP A 358 15.74 7.97 -16.35
C ASP A 358 16.27 7.03 -15.24
N MET A 359 17.54 7.19 -14.88
CA MET A 359 18.18 6.40 -13.83
C MET A 359 17.85 6.95 -12.43
N ASP A 360 17.87 6.07 -11.42
CA ASP A 360 17.71 6.50 -10.03
C ASP A 360 18.91 7.30 -9.57
N MET A 361 18.67 8.30 -8.72
CA MET A 361 19.72 9.18 -8.23
C MET A 361 20.83 8.43 -7.47
N THR A 362 20.48 7.39 -6.73
CA THR A 362 21.44 6.54 -6.03
C THR A 362 22.40 5.85 -7.01
N THR A 363 21.89 5.39 -8.16
CA THR A 363 22.68 4.80 -9.24
C THR A 363 23.61 5.84 -9.89
N ILE A 364 23.13 7.07 -10.09
CA ILE A 364 23.94 8.19 -10.63
C ILE A 364 25.08 8.53 -9.64
N CYS A 365 24.78 8.64 -8.35
CA CYS A 365 25.80 8.91 -7.32
C CYS A 365 26.82 7.76 -7.19
N LEU A 366 26.38 6.51 -7.38
CA LEU A 366 27.27 5.35 -7.45
C LEU A 366 28.22 5.45 -8.66
N ALA A 367 27.70 5.86 -9.82
CA ALA A 367 28.53 6.10 -11.01
C ALA A 367 29.57 7.21 -10.78
N ALA A 368 29.17 8.32 -10.16
CA ALA A 368 30.10 9.38 -9.76
C ALA A 368 31.17 8.85 -8.79
N SER A 369 30.79 7.99 -7.85
CA SER A 369 31.73 7.35 -6.92
C SER A 369 32.74 6.46 -7.64
N TYR A 370 32.33 5.70 -8.67
CA TYR A 370 33.26 4.93 -9.49
C TYR A 370 34.22 5.82 -10.26
N PHE A 371 33.73 6.92 -10.84
CA PHE A 371 34.57 7.89 -11.55
C PHE A 371 35.64 8.48 -10.62
N HIS A 372 35.26 8.97 -9.44
CA HIS A 372 36.20 9.54 -8.46
C HIS A 372 37.23 8.52 -7.98
N ARG A 373 36.84 7.25 -7.79
CA ARG A 373 37.79 6.19 -7.40
C ARG A 373 38.73 5.83 -8.54
N PHE A 374 38.25 5.87 -9.77
CA PHE A 374 39.05 5.60 -10.95
C PHE A 374 40.08 6.72 -11.18
N SER A 375 39.66 7.99 -11.14
CA SER A 375 40.55 9.14 -11.30
C SER A 375 41.62 9.25 -10.21
N ALA A 376 41.36 8.71 -9.02
CA ALA A 376 42.35 8.64 -7.94
C ALA A 376 43.48 7.62 -8.19
N VAL A 377 43.28 6.63 -9.07
CA VAL A 377 44.23 5.52 -9.30
C VAL A 377 44.80 5.53 -10.72
N ALA A 378 44.09 6.12 -11.69
CA ALA A 378 44.49 6.19 -13.08
C ALA A 378 45.00 7.59 -13.46
N GLU A 379 45.96 7.65 -14.38
CA GLU A 379 46.36 8.92 -14.99
C GLU A 379 45.34 9.32 -16.06
N MET A 380 44.46 10.27 -15.74
CA MET A 380 43.33 10.65 -16.60
C MET A 380 43.74 11.21 -17.98
N SER A 381 45.00 11.62 -18.17
CA SER A 381 45.56 12.10 -19.44
C SER A 381 45.57 11.02 -20.54
N GLU A 382 45.59 9.74 -20.15
CA GLU A 382 45.63 8.60 -21.07
C GLU A 382 44.24 8.15 -21.54
N TYR A 383 43.18 8.68 -20.93
CA TYR A 383 41.81 8.21 -21.14
C TYR A 383 40.90 9.31 -21.68
N ASP A 384 39.89 8.90 -22.46
CA ASP A 384 38.74 9.75 -22.72
C ASP A 384 37.85 9.78 -21.47
N GLN A 385 37.91 10.88 -20.71
CA GLN A 385 37.17 11.09 -19.47
C GLN A 385 35.66 10.87 -19.64
N TYR A 386 35.08 11.23 -20.79
CA TYR A 386 33.63 11.11 -21.04
C TYR A 386 33.24 9.67 -21.36
N MET A 387 34.12 8.92 -22.01
CA MET A 387 33.93 7.49 -22.21
C MET A 387 34.09 6.70 -20.89
N ILE A 388 35.03 7.09 -20.03
CA ILE A 388 35.15 6.55 -18.67
C ILE A 388 33.88 6.86 -17.87
N ALA A 389 33.42 8.12 -17.88
CA ALA A 389 32.18 8.54 -17.21
C ALA A 389 30.95 7.74 -17.68
N ALA A 390 30.77 7.57 -19.00
CA ALA A 390 29.71 6.75 -19.56
C ALA A 390 29.80 5.28 -19.11
N THR A 391 31.02 4.73 -19.05
CA THR A 391 31.25 3.36 -18.60
C THR A 391 30.98 3.20 -17.10
N CYS A 392 31.33 4.17 -16.26
CA CYS A 392 30.96 4.21 -14.84
C CYS A 392 29.45 4.19 -14.65
N LEU A 393 28.71 4.96 -15.46
CA LEU A 393 27.23 4.97 -15.44
C LEU A 393 26.65 3.62 -15.87
N TYR A 394 27.21 3.01 -16.92
CA TYR A 394 26.83 1.67 -17.38
C TYR A 394 27.04 0.59 -16.31
N LEU A 395 28.20 0.62 -15.64
CA LEU A 395 28.54 -0.29 -14.55
C LEU A 395 27.61 -0.12 -13.35
N ALA A 396 27.35 1.13 -12.92
CA ALA A 396 26.44 1.41 -11.81
C ALA A 396 25.02 0.89 -12.10
N ALA A 397 24.54 1.05 -13.35
CA ALA A 397 23.26 0.53 -13.78
C ALA A 397 23.16 -1.00 -13.62
N LYS A 398 24.22 -1.72 -14.00
CA LYS A 398 24.30 -3.18 -13.83
C LYS A 398 24.33 -3.60 -12.35
N MET A 399 25.06 -2.85 -11.52
CA MET A 399 25.19 -3.16 -10.10
C MET A 399 23.89 -2.98 -9.30
N GLU A 400 23.06 -2.02 -9.70
CA GLU A 400 21.73 -1.76 -9.10
C GLU A 400 20.59 -2.54 -9.78
N GLU A 401 20.92 -3.56 -10.58
CA GLU A 401 19.96 -4.39 -11.35
C GLU A 401 19.05 -3.62 -12.31
N LYS A 402 19.46 -2.41 -12.73
CA LYS A 402 18.79 -1.57 -13.72
C LYS A 402 19.55 -1.60 -15.04
N ALA A 403 19.43 -2.69 -15.78
CA ALA A 403 20.15 -2.85 -17.05
C ALA A 403 19.73 -1.78 -18.08
N VAL A 404 20.62 -0.85 -18.39
CA VAL A 404 20.50 0.11 -19.50
C VAL A 404 21.07 -0.55 -20.76
N ALA A 405 20.39 -0.42 -21.91
CA ALA A 405 20.94 -0.91 -23.17
C ALA A 405 22.12 -0.04 -23.61
N ALA A 406 23.24 -0.66 -24.02
CA ALA A 406 24.45 0.06 -24.46
C ALA A 406 24.15 1.09 -25.56
N ARG A 407 23.24 0.76 -26.49
CA ARG A 407 22.76 1.66 -27.54
C ARG A 407 22.16 2.95 -26.98
N ASP A 408 21.30 2.84 -25.98
CA ASP A 408 20.56 3.99 -25.45
C ASP A 408 21.51 4.89 -24.65
N LEU A 409 22.46 4.31 -23.92
CA LEU A 409 23.56 5.03 -23.28
C LEU A 409 24.41 5.80 -24.30
N ILE A 410 24.89 5.14 -25.36
CA ILE A 410 25.73 5.77 -26.39
C ILE A 410 24.98 6.94 -27.05
N ASN A 411 23.70 6.77 -27.34
CA ASN A 411 22.87 7.83 -27.92
C ASN A 411 22.74 9.04 -26.99
N VAL A 412 22.52 8.82 -25.69
CA VAL A 412 22.42 9.91 -24.71
C VAL A 412 23.76 10.61 -24.52
N VAL A 413 24.86 9.87 -24.45
CA VAL A 413 26.22 10.40 -24.35
C VAL A 413 26.52 11.28 -25.56
N GLN A 414 26.26 10.79 -26.77
CA GLN A 414 26.52 11.53 -27.99
C GLN A 414 25.68 12.80 -28.10
N ASN A 415 24.39 12.71 -27.76
CA ASN A 415 23.49 13.86 -27.75
C ASN A 415 23.88 14.90 -26.67
N THR A 416 24.50 14.47 -25.58
CA THR A 416 24.95 15.37 -24.51
C THR A 416 26.29 16.05 -24.86
N LEU A 417 27.21 15.33 -25.52
CA LEU A 417 28.47 15.90 -26.02
C LEU A 417 28.27 16.79 -27.25
N HIS A 418 27.33 16.43 -28.12
CA HIS A 418 27.07 17.12 -29.39
C HIS A 418 25.58 17.42 -29.59
N PRO A 419 25.02 18.42 -28.86
CA PRO A 419 23.57 18.71 -28.89
C PRO A 419 23.04 19.15 -30.26
N ASP A 420 23.91 19.70 -31.11
CA ASP A 420 23.54 20.25 -32.42
C ASP A 420 23.70 19.24 -33.57
N LYS A 421 24.12 17.99 -33.27
CA LYS A 421 24.28 16.92 -34.27
C LYS A 421 23.08 15.97 -34.23
N GLU A 422 22.73 15.42 -35.40
CA GLU A 422 21.72 14.38 -35.51
C GLU A 422 22.16 13.09 -34.78
N VAL A 423 21.18 12.22 -34.48
CA VAL A 423 21.40 10.94 -33.80
C VAL A 423 22.45 10.11 -34.55
N LEU A 424 23.37 9.51 -33.80
CA LEU A 424 24.45 8.70 -34.38
C LEU A 424 23.86 7.55 -35.22
N PRO A 425 24.20 7.44 -36.51
CA PRO A 425 23.78 6.30 -37.32
C PRO A 425 24.46 5.02 -36.80
N LEU A 426 23.88 3.85 -37.11
CA LEU A 426 24.48 2.54 -36.80
C LEU A 426 25.64 2.25 -37.75
N ASP A 427 26.71 3.02 -37.61
CA ASP A 427 27.89 3.00 -38.46
C ASP A 427 29.13 2.44 -37.71
N GLU A 428 30.30 2.54 -38.32
CA GLU A 428 31.55 2.07 -37.73
C GLU A 428 31.90 2.79 -36.41
N VAL A 429 31.47 4.04 -36.24
CA VAL A 429 31.71 4.84 -35.04
C VAL A 429 30.86 4.31 -33.88
N PHE A 430 29.58 4.02 -34.12
CA PHE A 430 28.72 3.38 -33.12
C PHE A 430 29.31 2.03 -32.66
N SER A 431 29.75 1.19 -33.59
CA SER A 431 30.36 -0.11 -33.26
C SER A 431 31.69 0.05 -32.50
N ALA A 432 32.47 1.08 -32.79
CA ALA A 432 33.68 1.40 -32.05
C ALA A 432 33.36 1.82 -30.60
N CYS A 433 32.35 2.68 -30.39
CA CYS A 433 31.90 3.07 -29.06
C CYS A 433 31.42 1.87 -28.23
N GLU A 434 30.64 0.96 -28.84
CA GLU A 434 30.17 -0.25 -28.16
C GLU A 434 31.33 -1.17 -27.73
N LYS A 435 32.34 -1.34 -28.60
CA LYS A 435 33.56 -2.10 -28.27
C LYS A 435 34.39 -1.44 -27.17
N SER A 436 34.54 -0.12 -27.23
CA SER A 436 35.23 0.66 -26.20
C SER A 436 34.52 0.54 -24.86
N LEU A 437 33.20 0.64 -24.83
CA LEU A 437 32.39 0.46 -23.62
C LEU A 437 32.61 -0.92 -23.00
N ALA A 438 32.57 -1.99 -23.80
CA ALA A 438 32.81 -3.36 -23.32
C ALA A 438 34.25 -3.57 -22.80
N HIS A 439 35.25 -2.96 -23.43
CA HIS A 439 36.64 -3.05 -22.99
C HIS A 439 36.87 -2.28 -21.68
N LEU A 440 36.37 -1.04 -21.62
CA LEU A 440 36.50 -0.17 -20.46
C LEU A 440 35.73 -0.72 -19.26
N GLU A 441 34.61 -1.40 -19.48
CA GLU A 441 33.84 -2.05 -18.41
C GLU A 441 34.74 -2.97 -17.57
N LEU A 442 35.45 -3.89 -18.24
CA LEU A 442 36.36 -4.81 -17.57
C LEU A 442 37.61 -4.10 -17.03
N HIS A 443 38.09 -3.07 -17.72
CA HIS A 443 39.24 -2.27 -17.28
C HIS A 443 38.96 -1.52 -15.98
N ILE A 444 37.84 -0.80 -15.90
CA ILE A 444 37.43 -0.07 -14.69
C ILE A 444 37.25 -1.05 -13.53
N CYS A 445 36.58 -2.18 -13.75
CA CYS A 445 36.45 -3.22 -12.72
C CYS A 445 37.81 -3.69 -12.19
N ARG A 446 38.81 -3.87 -13.07
CA ARG A 446 40.17 -4.27 -12.66
C ARG A 446 40.91 -3.16 -11.91
N MET A 447 40.81 -1.92 -12.38
CA MET A 447 41.43 -0.75 -11.72
C MET A 447 40.84 -0.52 -10.32
N LEU A 448 39.55 -0.77 -10.16
CA LEU A 448 38.84 -0.75 -8.87
C LEU A 448 38.96 -2.07 -8.09
N LYS A 449 39.82 -3.01 -8.53
CA LYS A 449 40.06 -4.31 -7.87
C LYS A 449 38.79 -5.13 -7.63
N PHE A 450 37.77 -4.97 -8.47
CA PHE A 450 36.45 -5.56 -8.35
C PHE A 450 35.69 -5.20 -7.06
N GLU A 451 36.14 -4.18 -6.33
CA GLU A 451 35.45 -3.64 -5.16
C GLU A 451 34.32 -2.70 -5.60
N MET A 452 33.28 -3.25 -6.20
CA MET A 452 32.18 -2.46 -6.79
C MET A 452 31.11 -2.04 -5.77
N VAL A 453 31.10 -2.65 -4.58
CA VAL A 453 30.18 -2.27 -3.50
C VAL A 453 30.74 -1.04 -2.79
N VAL A 454 30.00 0.07 -2.85
CA VAL A 454 30.36 1.33 -2.18
C VAL A 454 29.30 1.64 -1.14
N ASP A 455 29.72 1.88 0.10
CA ASP A 455 28.84 2.37 1.14
C ASP A 455 28.47 3.82 0.86
N THR A 456 27.20 4.09 0.55
CA THR A 456 26.74 5.45 0.25
C THR A 456 26.04 6.09 1.45
N PRO A 457 26.13 7.43 1.63
CA PRO A 457 25.48 8.13 2.75
C PRO A 457 23.95 8.04 2.73
N HIS A 458 23.34 7.72 1.58
CA HIS A 458 21.88 7.68 1.39
C HIS A 458 21.16 6.81 2.42
N LYS A 459 21.70 5.63 2.72
CA LYS A 459 21.11 4.70 3.69
C LYS A 459 21.07 5.33 5.08
N PHE A 460 22.18 5.90 5.52
CA PHE A 460 22.30 6.56 6.83
C PHE A 460 21.43 7.82 6.90
N LEU A 461 21.41 8.64 5.84
CA LEU A 461 20.59 9.83 5.77
C LEU A 461 19.11 9.49 5.95
N LEU A 462 18.62 8.45 5.28
CA LEU A 462 17.23 8.02 5.41
C LEU A 462 16.87 7.58 6.84
N HIS A 463 17.74 6.77 7.47
CA HIS A 463 17.54 6.34 8.85
C HIS A 463 17.54 7.54 9.82
N TYR A 464 18.51 8.43 9.70
CA TYR A 464 18.63 9.60 10.57
C TYR A 464 17.49 10.60 10.39
N LEU A 465 17.01 10.81 9.16
CA LEU A 465 15.84 11.66 8.90
C LEU A 465 14.56 11.07 9.52
N HIS A 466 14.42 9.75 9.53
CA HIS A 466 13.29 9.10 10.20
C HIS A 466 13.34 9.30 11.72
N ASP A 467 14.51 9.19 12.32
CA ASP A 467 14.70 9.46 13.75
C ASP A 467 14.46 10.95 14.08
N MET A 468 14.89 11.86 13.21
CA MET A 468 14.68 13.31 13.33
C MET A 468 13.20 13.70 13.28
N ASP A 469 12.38 13.09 12.42
CA ASP A 469 10.92 13.32 12.35
C ASP A 469 10.26 13.05 13.71
N ASN A 470 10.67 11.97 14.37
CA ASN A 470 10.18 11.64 15.71
C ASN A 470 10.60 12.67 16.77
N TRP A 471 11.77 13.29 16.65
CA TRP A 471 12.30 14.25 17.63
C TRP A 471 11.76 15.67 17.43
N ILE A 472 11.56 16.12 16.19
CA ILE A 472 11.06 17.46 15.85
C ILE A 472 9.53 17.53 15.92
N GLY A 473 8.86 16.39 15.73
CA GLY A 473 7.41 16.27 15.74
C GLY A 473 6.80 16.48 14.35
N SER A 474 5.93 15.56 13.94
CA SER A 474 5.43 15.46 12.57
C SER A 474 4.66 16.68 12.07
N GLN A 475 4.17 17.56 12.96
CA GLN A 475 3.47 18.77 12.52
C GLN A 475 4.45 19.82 11.98
N LEU A 476 5.59 20.05 12.68
CA LEU A 476 6.63 20.97 12.20
C LEU A 476 7.46 20.37 11.05
N TRP A 477 7.68 19.06 11.06
CA TRP A 477 8.45 18.37 10.03
C TRP A 477 7.81 18.48 8.63
N ASN A 478 6.48 18.53 8.57
CA ASN A 478 5.75 18.70 7.30
C ASN A 478 5.69 20.15 6.80
N ASP A 479 5.98 21.14 7.64
CA ASP A 479 5.92 22.56 7.28
C ASP A 479 7.21 23.05 6.60
N LEU A 480 8.33 22.32 6.75
CA LEU A 480 9.64 22.67 6.19
C LEU A 480 10.19 21.54 5.31
N PRO A 481 10.71 21.85 4.10
CA PRO A 481 11.24 20.83 3.20
C PRO A 481 12.67 20.40 3.57
N ILE A 482 12.89 20.04 4.85
CA ILE A 482 14.19 19.58 5.36
C ILE A 482 14.64 18.30 4.66
N PRO A 483 13.79 17.25 4.49
CA PRO A 483 14.19 16.03 3.79
C PRO A 483 14.60 16.29 2.34
N GLU A 484 13.85 17.13 1.61
CA GLU A 484 14.18 17.46 0.22
C GLU A 484 15.50 18.22 0.13
N MET A 485 15.76 19.13 1.08
CA MET A 485 17.02 19.87 1.10
C MET A 485 18.20 18.96 1.43
N CYS A 486 18.08 18.11 2.45
CA CYS A 486 19.08 17.09 2.76
C CYS A 486 19.40 16.21 1.55
N TRP A 487 18.37 15.76 0.83
CA TRP A 487 18.54 14.92 -0.35
C TRP A 487 19.23 15.65 -1.50
N THR A 488 18.95 16.94 -1.67
CA THR A 488 19.58 17.80 -2.69
C THR A 488 21.05 18.05 -2.36
N LEU A 489 21.35 18.48 -1.14
CA LEU A 489 22.71 18.75 -0.66
C LEU A 489 23.60 17.50 -0.73
N LEU A 490 23.04 16.32 -0.44
CA LEU A 490 23.78 15.07 -0.59
C LEU A 490 24.21 14.83 -2.04
N GLN A 491 23.31 15.06 -2.99
CA GLN A 491 23.61 14.90 -4.42
C GLN A 491 24.69 15.87 -4.87
N ASP A 492 24.59 17.13 -4.44
CA ASP A 492 25.56 18.16 -4.81
C ASP A 492 26.95 17.79 -4.29
N PHE A 493 27.04 17.17 -3.10
CA PHE A 493 28.34 16.74 -2.57
C PHE A 493 29.07 15.70 -3.44
N PHE A 494 28.34 14.87 -4.19
CA PHE A 494 28.92 13.88 -5.10
C PHE A 494 29.62 14.49 -6.33
N PHE A 495 29.45 15.80 -6.59
CA PHE A 495 30.25 16.51 -7.59
C PHE A 495 31.72 16.66 -7.15
N SER A 496 32.01 16.53 -5.86
CA SER A 496 33.38 16.56 -5.32
C SER A 496 33.85 15.16 -4.94
N SER A 497 35.12 14.86 -5.22
CA SER A 497 35.78 13.63 -4.75
C SER A 497 35.93 13.60 -3.23
N ASN A 498 35.76 14.73 -2.54
CA ASN A 498 35.78 14.83 -1.09
C ASN A 498 34.73 13.94 -0.41
N VAL A 499 33.61 13.62 -1.09
CA VAL A 499 32.58 12.71 -0.54
C VAL A 499 33.15 11.35 -0.14
N LEU A 500 34.20 10.88 -0.81
CA LEU A 500 34.84 9.59 -0.56
C LEU A 500 35.89 9.63 0.56
N LYS A 501 36.29 10.82 1.02
CA LYS A 501 37.29 10.97 2.11
C LYS A 501 36.68 10.72 3.49
N TYR A 502 35.36 10.90 3.61
CA TYR A 502 34.65 10.87 4.88
C TYR A 502 33.84 9.59 5.05
N SER A 503 33.58 9.21 6.29
CA SER A 503 32.64 8.12 6.58
C SER A 503 31.23 8.51 6.10
N PRO A 504 30.49 7.60 5.42
CA PRO A 504 29.13 7.88 4.97
C PRO A 504 28.18 8.35 6.08
N GLN A 505 28.41 7.89 7.31
CA GLN A 505 27.66 8.32 8.50
C GLN A 505 27.92 9.80 8.85
N HIS A 506 29.18 10.24 8.77
CA HIS A 506 29.56 11.62 9.05
C HIS A 506 29.02 12.58 8.00
N VAL A 507 29.05 12.17 6.72
CA VAL A 507 28.47 12.93 5.60
C VAL A 507 26.97 13.13 5.81
N ALA A 508 26.23 12.07 6.13
CA ALA A 508 24.79 12.16 6.38
C ALA A 508 24.46 13.13 7.54
N ILE A 509 25.22 13.07 8.64
CA ILE A 509 25.03 14.00 9.78
C ILE A 509 25.36 15.43 9.39
N ALA A 510 26.45 15.66 8.64
CA ALA A 510 26.84 17.00 8.21
C ALA A 510 25.76 17.66 7.33
N ILE A 511 25.13 16.89 6.44
CA ILE A 511 24.06 17.35 5.57
C ILE A 511 22.79 17.70 6.37
N ILE A 512 22.43 16.88 7.36
CA ILE A 512 21.29 17.18 8.26
C ILE A 512 21.59 18.43 9.07
N TYR A 513 22.80 18.51 9.65
CA TYR A 513 23.23 19.65 10.45
C TYR A 513 23.19 20.93 9.62
N PHE A 514 23.78 20.94 8.42
CA PHE A 514 23.73 22.08 7.53
C PHE A 514 22.30 22.45 7.15
N SER A 515 21.45 21.46 6.92
CA SER A 515 20.04 21.71 6.60
C SER A 515 19.28 22.41 7.71
N LEU A 516 19.49 21.98 8.96
CA LEU A 516 18.87 22.60 10.13
C LEU A 516 19.36 24.04 10.33
N GLN A 517 20.65 24.29 10.09
CA GLN A 517 21.24 25.64 10.19
C GLN A 517 20.66 26.60 9.15
N VAL A 518 20.50 26.16 7.90
CA VAL A 518 19.91 26.98 6.82
C VAL A 518 18.48 27.43 7.15
N TYR A 519 17.69 26.57 7.80
CA TYR A 519 16.34 26.91 8.25
C TYR A 519 16.29 27.61 9.62
N GLY A 520 17.44 27.87 10.25
CA GLY A 520 17.53 28.53 11.55
C GLY A 520 16.86 27.75 12.69
N ARG A 521 16.97 26.42 12.69
CA ARG A 521 16.34 25.55 13.69
C ARG A 521 17.37 24.90 14.60
N GLU A 522 17.16 25.05 15.90
CA GLU A 522 17.82 24.27 16.94
C GLU A 522 16.88 23.15 17.42
N LEU A 523 17.44 21.97 17.68
CA LEU A 523 16.69 20.87 18.27
C LEU A 523 16.33 21.19 19.73
N PRO A 524 15.20 20.69 20.26
CA PRO A 524 14.80 20.91 21.66
C PRO A 524 15.92 20.61 22.68
N GLU A 525 15.97 21.36 23.78
CA GLU A 525 17.09 21.36 24.76
C GLU A 525 17.48 19.97 25.30
N ASP A 526 16.53 19.02 25.39
CA ASP A 526 16.78 17.64 25.85
C ASP A 526 17.81 16.87 25.00
N HIS A 527 18.03 17.29 23.75
CA HIS A 527 18.99 16.69 22.81
C HIS A 527 20.04 17.69 22.27
N GLY A 528 19.93 18.97 22.67
CA GLY A 528 20.42 20.13 21.92
C GLY A 528 21.94 20.25 21.69
N SER A 529 22.78 19.57 22.48
CA SER A 529 24.25 19.65 22.30
C SER A 529 24.93 18.34 21.89
N GLN A 530 24.20 17.22 21.89
CA GLN A 530 24.78 15.88 21.65
C GLN A 530 23.96 14.99 20.72
N TRP A 531 22.89 15.47 20.09
CA TRP A 531 22.06 14.68 19.18
C TRP A 531 22.86 13.97 18.08
N MET A 532 23.92 14.60 17.57
CA MET A 532 24.82 13.99 16.59
C MET A 532 25.52 12.75 17.14
N LYS A 533 25.92 12.76 18.42
CA LYS A 533 26.56 11.63 19.11
C LYS A 533 25.57 10.49 19.42
N VAL A 534 24.28 10.80 19.53
CA VAL A 534 23.22 9.79 19.66
C VAL A 534 23.12 8.97 18.37
N LEU A 535 23.18 9.63 17.21
CA LEU A 535 23.12 8.99 15.90
C LEU A 535 24.43 8.30 15.51
N CYS A 536 25.57 8.96 15.75
CA CYS A 536 26.89 8.43 15.45
C CYS A 536 27.87 8.79 16.58
N PRO A 537 28.20 7.85 17.48
CA PRO A 537 29.08 8.11 18.62
C PRO A 537 30.49 8.59 18.23
N THR A 538 30.94 8.28 17.01
CA THR A 538 32.29 8.63 16.50
C THR A 538 32.36 10.01 15.86
N VAL A 539 31.24 10.74 15.76
CA VAL A 539 31.20 12.05 15.11
C VAL A 539 31.74 13.14 16.02
N GLU A 540 32.59 13.99 15.45
CA GLU A 540 33.15 15.18 16.09
C GLU A 540 32.66 16.41 15.33
N LEU A 541 32.28 17.47 16.06
CA LEU A 541 31.72 18.68 15.47
C LEU A 541 32.71 19.35 14.50
N GLU A 542 34.01 19.31 14.78
CA GLU A 542 35.05 19.84 13.90
C GLU A 542 35.02 19.17 12.51
N LYS A 543 34.90 17.84 12.47
CA LYS A 543 34.78 17.08 11.21
C LYS A 543 33.50 17.42 10.45
N VAL A 544 32.39 17.66 11.16
CA VAL A 544 31.13 18.10 10.54
C VAL A 544 31.32 19.44 9.84
N TRP A 545 31.97 20.41 10.48
CA TRP A 545 32.28 21.69 9.87
C TRP A 545 33.20 21.55 8.66
N THR A 546 34.22 20.70 8.71
CA THR A 546 35.09 20.44 7.55
C THR A 546 34.31 19.86 6.37
N ILE A 547 33.38 18.93 6.61
CA ILE A 547 32.54 18.38 5.53
C ILE A 547 31.64 19.47 4.93
N ILE A 548 31.10 20.37 5.76
CA ILE A 548 30.24 21.46 5.29
C ILE A 548 31.04 22.47 4.46
N ASP A 549 32.27 22.79 4.87
CA ASP A 549 33.18 23.66 4.11
C ASP A 549 33.52 23.06 2.73
N ASP A 550 33.85 21.76 2.70
CA ASP A 550 34.06 21.03 1.46
C ASP A 550 32.81 20.99 0.58
N LEU A 551 31.61 20.84 1.16
CA LEU A 551 30.35 20.94 0.43
C LEU A 551 30.12 22.36 -0.10
N GLN A 552 30.45 23.40 0.66
CA GLN A 552 30.29 24.78 0.21
C GLN A 552 31.17 25.10 -1.00
N SER A 553 32.38 24.53 -1.06
CA SER A 553 33.29 24.65 -2.21
C SER A 553 32.69 24.10 -3.52
N VAL A 554 31.72 23.18 -3.44
CA VAL A 554 30.98 22.66 -4.61
C VAL A 554 30.14 23.77 -5.24
N PHE A 555 29.42 24.56 -4.43
CA PHE A 555 28.55 25.63 -4.95
C PHE A 555 29.34 26.73 -5.66
N GLU A 556 30.57 27.00 -5.22
CA GLU A 556 31.47 27.95 -5.89
C GLU A 556 31.87 27.46 -7.30
N LYS A 557 32.24 26.18 -7.41
CA LYS A 557 32.57 25.55 -8.69
C LYS A 557 31.36 25.43 -9.60
N GLU A 558 30.20 25.11 -9.03
CA GLU A 558 28.95 25.04 -9.75
C GLU A 558 28.56 26.39 -10.35
N ALA A 559 28.70 27.48 -9.59
CA ALA A 559 28.45 28.84 -10.08
C ALA A 559 29.40 29.25 -11.21
N ALA A 560 30.64 28.73 -11.21
CA ALA A 560 31.59 28.95 -12.30
C ALA A 560 31.23 28.15 -13.57
N LEU A 561 30.71 26.92 -13.43
CA LEU A 561 30.32 26.07 -14.55
C LEU A 561 28.98 26.50 -15.17
N PHE A 562 28.04 26.92 -14.33
CA PHE A 562 26.71 27.39 -14.71
C PHE A 562 26.55 28.87 -14.32
N PRO A 563 27.21 29.81 -15.02
CA PRO A 563 26.99 31.22 -14.76
C PRO A 563 25.50 31.52 -14.88
N SER A 564 24.92 32.15 -13.86
CA SER A 564 23.53 32.59 -13.92
C SER A 564 23.34 33.41 -15.18
N ILE A 565 22.30 33.10 -15.96
CA ILE A 565 21.84 34.00 -17.02
C ILE A 565 21.52 35.31 -16.30
N ALA A 566 22.36 36.33 -16.47
CA ALA A 566 22.04 37.66 -16.01
C ALA A 566 20.80 38.09 -16.81
N ASP A 567 19.67 38.18 -16.13
CA ASP A 567 18.56 39.04 -16.56
C ASP A 567 18.94 40.50 -16.30
#